data_AF-L1J9V0-F1
#
_entry.id   AF-L1J9V0-F1
#
_cell.length_a   1.000
_cell.length_b   1.000
_cell.length_c   1.000
_cell.angle_alpha   90.00
_cell.angle_beta   90.00
_cell.angle_gamma   90.00
#
_symmetry.space_group_name_H-M   'P 1'
#
loop_
_entity.id
_entity.type
_entity.pdbx_description
1 polymer ?
#
loop_
_entity_poly.entity_id
_entity_poly.type
_entity_poly.pdbx_seq_one_letter_code
_entity_poly.pdbx_strand_id
1 'polypeptide(L)'
;MPRDSENIELHERINRSYELYPLSKDEVDTCRALLTPSKHTSIMVMPTHHINELGEFQGFRFNAGSQVTADVLPISRKMFFGLTMTECISPESDGSKGVNPKAIELLSNIELCKEKIQKVLTTIQQESLHNKASFQCMPVNAYTYEPPEFIGIYHGFTRGFINDIREHKLYIVCSGGLNYAAHDFYNMILDMGDKVTTAELCESEEVHWLRKASQRARAKIIKMVADEFGLEIPVELDMHEHSSSGCYIASPTTETLFHDIQKTSMDIISVYNHSCNTESVDNGILCPMHPCEGIWLFKGSRINYNGYQSYGTGFGTQFICGAFPTGSYPIARVRRTVRGFYESRRDNVKVSTISMDIHQHNVVTIPGSMFELENQDTESLELHKEYFSFDEPFIKNLENMQWNRDNGVVELMPVIVGLG
;
A
#
# COMPACT_ATOMS: atom_id res chain seq x y z
N MET A 1 43.59 12.94 7.13
CA MET A 1 42.64 13.11 6.00
C MET A 1 42.16 11.76 5.44
N PRO A 2 41.25 11.03 6.13
CA PRO A 2 40.46 9.94 5.50
C PRO A 2 38.94 10.23 5.42
N ARG A 3 38.44 11.32 6.04
CA ARG A 3 36.99 11.60 6.14
C ARG A 3 36.34 11.99 4.81
N ASP A 4 37.11 12.47 3.84
CA ASP A 4 36.54 12.96 2.59
C ASP A 4 36.26 11.83 1.60
N SER A 5 37.04 10.73 1.62
CA SER A 5 36.81 9.58 0.73
C SER A 5 35.63 8.70 1.15
N GLU A 6 35.41 8.50 2.45
CA GLU A 6 34.27 7.72 2.95
C GLU A 6 32.93 8.42 2.69
N ASN A 7 32.91 9.76 2.74
CA ASN A 7 31.70 10.52 2.45
C ASN A 7 31.31 10.47 0.96
N ILE A 8 32.31 10.40 0.05
CA ILE A 8 32.05 10.27 -1.39
C ILE A 8 31.42 8.89 -1.68
N GLU A 9 31.94 7.82 -1.07
CA GLU A 9 31.42 6.45 -1.23
C GLU A 9 29.95 6.31 -0.77
N LEU A 10 29.57 6.96 0.34
CA LEU A 10 28.19 6.95 0.84
C LEU A 10 27.24 7.71 -0.10
N HIS A 11 27.67 8.82 -0.67
CA HIS A 11 26.84 9.61 -1.58
C HIS A 11 26.52 8.86 -2.88
N GLU A 12 27.45 8.08 -3.40
CA GLU A 12 27.24 7.25 -4.61
C GLU A 12 26.25 6.10 -4.37
N ARG A 13 26.05 5.69 -3.12
CA ARG A 13 25.14 4.60 -2.72
C ARG A 13 23.69 5.06 -2.46
N ILE A 14 23.43 6.37 -2.50
CA ILE A 14 22.09 6.96 -2.48
C ILE A 14 21.69 7.30 -3.92
N ASN A 15 20.90 6.43 -4.54
CA ASN A 15 20.37 6.66 -5.87
C ASN A 15 19.18 7.62 -5.81
N ARG A 16 19.41 8.85 -6.31
CA ARG A 16 18.44 9.95 -6.36
C ARG A 16 17.87 10.17 -7.76
N SER A 17 18.07 9.25 -8.70
CA SER A 17 17.72 9.43 -10.12
C SER A 17 16.23 9.62 -10.38
N TYR A 18 15.38 9.20 -9.43
CA TYR A 18 13.92 9.26 -9.52
C TYR A 18 13.29 10.13 -8.44
N GLU A 19 14.07 10.92 -7.68
CA GLU A 19 13.48 11.85 -6.73
C GLU A 19 12.72 12.95 -7.49
N LEU A 20 11.49 13.25 -7.06
CA LEU A 20 10.73 14.35 -7.65
C LEU A 20 11.10 15.69 -7.00
N TYR A 21 11.50 15.65 -5.74
CA TYR A 21 11.90 16.79 -4.94
C TYR A 21 13.24 16.51 -4.25
N PRO A 22 14.03 17.54 -3.92
CA PRO A 22 15.29 17.32 -3.22
C PRO A 22 15.05 16.74 -1.82
N LEU A 23 15.85 15.73 -1.43
CA LEU A 23 15.89 15.25 -0.05
C LEU A 23 16.15 16.40 0.94
N SER A 24 15.34 16.43 2.00
CA SER A 24 15.58 17.25 3.19
C SER A 24 16.83 16.78 3.94
N LYS A 25 17.28 17.59 4.89
CA LYS A 25 18.47 17.25 5.69
C LYS A 25 18.24 15.95 6.48
N ASP A 26 17.08 15.80 7.10
CA ASP A 26 16.77 14.65 7.94
C ASP A 26 16.66 13.37 7.12
N GLU A 27 16.15 13.46 5.88
CA GLU A 27 16.13 12.33 4.94
C GLU A 27 17.53 11.93 4.48
N VAL A 28 18.40 12.91 4.19
CA VAL A 28 19.81 12.64 3.84
C VAL A 28 20.54 11.98 5.00
N ASP A 29 20.37 12.50 6.22
CA ASP A 29 21.03 11.98 7.41
C ASP A 29 20.50 10.58 7.76
N THR A 30 19.20 10.32 7.58
CA THR A 30 18.60 8.99 7.72
C THR A 30 19.13 8.00 6.68
N CYS A 31 19.17 8.38 5.40
CA CYS A 31 19.76 7.56 4.34
C CYS A 31 21.22 7.18 4.66
N ARG A 32 22.02 8.14 5.14
CA ARG A 32 23.42 7.87 5.54
C ARG A 32 23.49 6.91 6.73
N ALA A 33 22.64 7.09 7.73
CA ALA A 33 22.59 6.20 8.89
C ALA A 33 22.26 4.76 8.47
N LEU A 34 21.31 4.55 7.54
CA LEU A 34 20.96 3.23 7.01
C LEU A 34 22.08 2.57 6.20
N LEU A 35 22.93 3.36 5.54
CA LEU A 35 24.03 2.85 4.70
C LEU A 35 25.36 2.69 5.44
N THR A 36 25.49 3.25 6.65
CA THR A 36 26.72 3.20 7.45
C THR A 36 27.11 1.78 7.90
N PRO A 37 26.19 0.91 8.33
CA PRO A 37 26.54 -0.41 8.86
C PRO A 37 27.27 -1.34 7.88
N SER A 38 27.05 -1.19 6.57
CA SER A 38 27.62 -2.09 5.56
C SER A 38 27.91 -1.35 4.27
N LYS A 39 29.04 -1.65 3.62
CA LYS A 39 29.38 -1.12 2.28
C LYS A 39 28.62 -1.80 1.15
N HIS A 40 27.99 -2.94 1.42
CA HIS A 40 27.27 -3.76 0.46
C HIS A 40 25.76 -3.44 0.42
N THR A 41 25.37 -2.26 0.87
CA THR A 41 23.98 -1.79 0.81
C THR A 41 23.84 -0.56 -0.08
N SER A 42 22.66 -0.33 -0.64
CA SER A 42 22.33 0.88 -1.40
C SER A 42 20.87 1.24 -1.19
N ILE A 43 20.53 2.51 -1.39
CA ILE A 43 19.14 2.98 -1.28
C ILE A 43 18.75 3.73 -2.54
N MET A 44 17.56 3.43 -3.06
CA MET A 44 16.93 4.15 -4.16
C MET A 44 15.74 4.92 -3.60
N VAL A 45 15.78 6.24 -3.77
CA VAL A 45 14.75 7.16 -3.28
C VAL A 45 13.62 7.24 -4.30
N MET A 46 12.39 7.07 -3.84
CA MET A 46 11.20 7.12 -4.69
C MET A 46 10.67 8.56 -4.83
N PRO A 47 9.85 8.85 -5.87
CA PRO A 47 9.26 10.17 -6.07
C PRO A 47 8.41 10.68 -4.90
N THR A 48 7.86 9.76 -4.10
CA THR A 48 6.97 10.00 -2.97
C THR A 48 7.68 9.91 -1.61
N HIS A 49 9.01 10.04 -1.59
CA HIS A 49 9.77 10.01 -0.35
C HIS A 49 9.34 11.12 0.62
N HIS A 50 9.34 10.81 1.92
CA HIS A 50 9.08 11.77 2.99
C HIS A 50 9.52 11.19 4.34
N ILE A 51 9.60 12.05 5.36
CA ILE A 51 9.58 11.64 6.76
C ILE A 51 8.13 11.69 7.24
N ASN A 52 7.59 10.59 7.77
CA ASN A 52 6.22 10.55 8.28
C ASN A 52 6.11 11.23 9.66
N GLU A 53 4.89 11.27 10.21
CA GLU A 53 4.60 11.89 11.51
C GLU A 53 5.35 11.21 12.69
N LEU A 54 5.78 9.96 12.51
CA LEU A 54 6.56 9.19 13.48
C LEU A 54 8.09 9.39 13.34
N GLY A 55 8.54 10.20 12.38
CA GLY A 55 9.96 10.42 12.12
C GLY A 55 10.63 9.33 11.28
N GLU A 56 9.85 8.45 10.66
CA GLU A 56 10.36 7.36 9.83
C GLU A 56 10.49 7.80 8.37
N PHE A 57 11.61 7.47 7.73
CA PHE A 57 11.78 7.68 6.30
C PHE A 57 10.95 6.68 5.50
N GLN A 58 10.15 7.18 4.57
CA GLN A 58 9.29 6.39 3.71
C GLN A 58 9.62 6.63 2.23
N GLY A 59 9.18 5.72 1.35
CA GLY A 59 9.29 5.89 -0.10
C GLY A 59 10.69 5.58 -0.61
N PHE A 60 11.14 4.35 -0.38
CA PHE A 60 12.45 3.89 -0.83
C PHE A 60 12.44 2.40 -1.18
N ARG A 61 13.46 2.01 -1.95
CA ARG A 61 13.90 0.62 -2.11
C ARG A 61 15.33 0.51 -1.58
N PHE A 62 15.55 -0.34 -0.59
CA PHE A 62 16.85 -0.61 -0.01
C PHE A 62 17.37 -1.96 -0.49
N ASN A 63 18.61 -2.03 -0.94
CA ASN A 63 19.24 -3.25 -1.40
C ASN A 63 20.38 -3.65 -0.46
N ALA A 64 20.50 -4.94 -0.16
CA ALA A 64 21.62 -5.52 0.56
C ALA A 64 22.10 -6.80 -0.13
N GLY A 65 23.40 -7.10 -0.05
CA GLY A 65 23.92 -8.39 -0.50
C GLY A 65 23.39 -9.55 0.35
N SER A 66 23.10 -10.70 -0.27
CA SER A 66 22.54 -11.90 0.36
C SER A 66 23.28 -12.36 1.63
N GLN A 67 24.60 -12.19 1.66
CA GLN A 67 25.48 -12.65 2.75
C GLN A 67 25.73 -11.58 3.83
N VAL A 68 25.17 -10.38 3.69
CA VAL A 68 25.24 -9.35 4.74
C VAL A 68 24.37 -9.79 5.92
N THR A 69 24.71 -9.35 7.12
CA THR A 69 23.90 -9.58 8.33
C THR A 69 22.54 -8.89 8.21
N ALA A 70 21.48 -9.50 8.76
CA ALA A 70 20.12 -9.01 8.59
C ALA A 70 19.79 -7.74 9.39
N ASP A 71 20.57 -7.43 10.43
CA ASP A 71 20.44 -6.21 11.25
C ASP A 71 20.63 -4.91 10.46
N VAL A 72 21.23 -4.97 9.26
CA VAL A 72 21.36 -3.80 8.37
C VAL A 72 20.07 -3.45 7.63
N LEU A 73 19.08 -4.36 7.61
CA LEU A 73 17.86 -4.17 6.83
C LEU A 73 16.92 -3.19 7.53
N PRO A 74 16.40 -2.16 6.82
CA PRO A 74 15.45 -1.21 7.38
C PRO A 74 14.04 -1.82 7.44
N ILE A 75 13.85 -2.81 8.31
CA ILE A 75 12.57 -3.51 8.46
C ILE A 75 11.58 -2.60 9.21
N SER A 76 10.38 -2.47 8.65
CA SER A 76 9.29 -1.66 9.22
C SER A 76 8.41 -2.49 10.16
N ARG A 77 7.71 -1.84 11.09
CA ARG A 77 6.63 -2.47 11.87
C ARG A 77 5.37 -2.73 11.03
N LYS A 78 5.36 -2.29 9.78
CA LYS A 78 4.29 -2.51 8.79
C LYS A 78 4.71 -3.46 7.67
N MET A 79 5.65 -4.39 7.91
CA MET A 79 6.02 -5.38 6.88
C MET A 79 4.78 -6.10 6.34
N PHE A 80 4.72 -6.22 5.00
CA PHE A 80 3.64 -6.86 4.23
C PHE A 80 2.27 -6.17 4.29
N PHE A 81 2.24 -4.92 4.76
CA PHE A 81 1.09 -4.04 4.57
C PHE A 81 0.95 -3.71 3.08
N GLY A 82 -0.29 -3.58 2.63
CA GLY A 82 -0.58 -3.32 1.23
C GLY A 82 -2.07 -3.18 0.94
N LEU A 83 -2.41 -3.24 -0.34
CA LEU A 83 -3.77 -3.23 -0.86
C LEU A 83 -4.12 -4.56 -1.50
N THR A 84 -5.35 -4.99 -1.26
CA THR A 84 -6.00 -6.06 -1.99
C THR A 84 -7.29 -5.51 -2.57
N MET A 85 -7.48 -5.69 -3.88
CA MET A 85 -8.72 -5.35 -4.58
C MET A 85 -9.37 -6.61 -5.13
N THR A 86 -10.68 -6.71 -4.98
CA THR A 86 -11.51 -7.71 -5.68
C THR A 86 -12.58 -7.01 -6.50
N GLU A 87 -12.65 -7.35 -7.78
CA GLU A 87 -13.70 -6.91 -8.71
C GLU A 87 -14.99 -7.69 -8.44
N CYS A 88 -16.12 -6.98 -8.34
CA CYS A 88 -17.42 -7.60 -8.19
C CYS A 88 -17.91 -8.21 -9.52
N ILE A 89 -18.55 -9.36 -9.42
CA ILE A 89 -19.22 -10.00 -10.56
C ILE A 89 -20.42 -9.13 -10.92
N SER A 90 -20.46 -8.66 -12.17
CA SER A 90 -21.60 -7.88 -12.64
C SER A 90 -22.75 -8.84 -12.97
N PRO A 91 -23.97 -8.59 -12.47
CA PRO A 91 -25.13 -9.40 -12.87
C PRO A 91 -25.29 -9.28 -14.39
N GLU A 92 -25.49 -10.41 -15.07
CA GLU A 92 -25.69 -10.42 -16.52
C GLU A 92 -26.84 -9.47 -16.87
N SER A 93 -26.52 -8.32 -17.47
CA SER A 93 -27.54 -7.40 -17.92
C SER A 93 -28.13 -7.91 -19.23
N ASP A 94 -29.46 -8.07 -19.29
CA ASP A 94 -30.28 -8.40 -20.47
C ASP A 94 -30.19 -7.33 -21.60
N GLY A 95 -28.99 -6.98 -22.05
CA GLY A 95 -28.74 -6.08 -23.17
C GLY A 95 -28.56 -4.59 -22.81
N SER A 96 -28.71 -4.17 -21.55
CA SER A 96 -28.36 -2.80 -21.12
C SER A 96 -26.85 -2.65 -20.90
N LYS A 97 -26.12 -2.54 -22.02
CA LYS A 97 -24.65 -2.43 -22.02
C LYS A 97 -24.17 -1.17 -21.26
N GLY A 98 -23.33 -1.38 -20.25
CA GLY A 98 -22.32 -0.39 -19.85
C GLY A 98 -22.42 0.21 -18.45
N VAL A 99 -23.57 0.15 -17.77
CA VAL A 99 -23.75 0.71 -16.41
C VAL A 99 -24.13 -0.38 -15.42
N ASN A 100 -23.42 -0.50 -14.31
CA ASN A 100 -23.72 -1.49 -13.28
C ASN A 100 -24.87 -0.97 -12.39
N PRO A 101 -26.04 -1.62 -12.36
CA PRO A 101 -27.20 -1.13 -11.63
C PRO A 101 -26.95 -1.09 -10.11
N LYS A 102 -26.13 -2.00 -9.59
CA LYS A 102 -25.79 -2.04 -8.17
C LYS A 102 -24.95 -0.84 -7.75
N ALA A 103 -24.09 -0.34 -8.64
CA ALA A 103 -23.34 0.88 -8.37
C ALA A 103 -24.27 2.09 -8.22
N ILE A 104 -25.30 2.19 -9.08
CA ILE A 104 -26.30 3.26 -9.01
C ILE A 104 -27.13 3.14 -7.72
N GLU A 105 -27.53 1.93 -7.35
CA GLU A 105 -28.25 1.65 -6.10
C GLU A 105 -27.45 2.15 -4.89
N LEU A 106 -26.18 1.77 -4.77
CA LEU A 106 -25.32 2.16 -3.64
C LEU A 106 -25.09 3.68 -3.60
N LEU A 107 -24.82 4.31 -4.76
CA LEU A 107 -24.65 5.77 -4.85
C LEU A 107 -25.93 6.54 -4.49
N SER A 108 -27.10 5.94 -4.67
CA SER A 108 -28.38 6.55 -4.32
C SER A 108 -28.73 6.46 -2.83
N ASN A 109 -28.08 5.57 -2.07
CA ASN A 109 -28.40 5.31 -0.66
C ASN A 109 -27.13 5.27 0.21
N ILE A 110 -26.46 6.41 0.29
CA ILE A 110 -25.19 6.54 1.00
C ILE A 110 -25.33 6.29 2.51
N GLU A 111 -26.44 6.70 3.13
CA GLU A 111 -26.66 6.51 4.57
C GLU A 111 -26.77 5.03 4.94
N LEU A 112 -27.48 4.22 4.15
CA LEU A 112 -27.48 2.77 4.34
C LEU A 112 -26.08 2.17 4.14
N CYS A 113 -25.30 2.70 3.20
CA CYS A 113 -23.91 2.26 3.01
C CYS A 113 -23.05 2.56 4.23
N LYS A 114 -23.23 3.73 4.87
CA LYS A 114 -22.55 4.08 6.12
C LYS A 114 -22.90 3.11 7.25
N GLU A 115 -24.19 2.85 7.47
CA GLU A 115 -24.64 1.92 8.51
C GLU A 115 -24.02 0.53 8.31
N LYS A 116 -24.00 0.04 7.07
CA LYS A 116 -23.41 -1.26 6.73
C LYS A 116 -21.91 -1.30 6.94
N ILE A 117 -21.15 -0.31 6.45
CA ILE A 117 -19.69 -0.31 6.62
C ILE A 117 -19.30 -0.13 8.09
N GLN A 118 -20.02 0.72 8.83
CA GLN A 118 -19.83 0.91 10.27
C GLN A 118 -20.06 -0.41 11.03
N LYS A 119 -21.12 -1.15 10.67
CA LYS A 119 -21.41 -2.46 11.27
C LYS A 119 -20.28 -3.46 11.02
N VAL A 120 -19.79 -3.58 9.79
CA VAL A 120 -18.67 -4.49 9.46
C VAL A 120 -17.44 -4.12 10.28
N LEU A 121 -17.07 -2.84 10.27
CA LEU A 121 -15.91 -2.33 10.97
C LEU A 121 -15.99 -2.51 12.49
N THR A 122 -17.16 -2.29 13.08
CA THR A 122 -17.40 -2.51 14.52
C THR A 122 -17.25 -4.00 14.87
N THR A 123 -17.78 -4.90 14.03
CA THR A 123 -17.61 -6.35 14.21
C THR A 123 -16.12 -6.73 14.20
N ILE A 124 -15.36 -6.25 13.20
CA ILE A 124 -13.91 -6.50 13.11
C ILE A 124 -13.20 -5.99 14.36
N GLN A 125 -13.49 -4.76 14.79
CA GLN A 125 -12.89 -4.17 15.98
C GLN A 125 -13.17 -5.02 17.22
N GLN A 126 -14.41 -5.46 17.43
CA GLN A 126 -14.80 -6.29 18.57
C GLN A 126 -14.11 -7.67 18.55
N GLU A 127 -14.05 -8.32 17.39
CA GLU A 127 -13.39 -9.63 17.25
C GLU A 127 -11.87 -9.53 17.46
N SER A 128 -11.25 -8.45 16.98
CA SER A 128 -9.80 -8.20 17.08
C SER A 128 -9.30 -8.00 18.52
N LEU A 129 -10.17 -7.53 19.43
CA LEU A 129 -9.81 -7.32 20.85
C LEU A 129 -9.47 -8.63 21.56
N HIS A 130 -10.09 -9.73 21.14
CA HIS A 130 -9.97 -11.02 21.81
C HIS A 130 -8.94 -11.94 21.17
N ASN A 131 -8.67 -11.76 19.87
CA ASN A 131 -7.79 -12.64 19.14
C ASN A 131 -6.81 -11.81 18.30
N LYS A 132 -5.52 -11.86 18.65
CA LYS A 132 -4.45 -11.14 17.93
C LYS A 132 -3.62 -12.12 17.10
N ALA A 133 -3.39 -11.78 15.84
CA ALA A 133 -2.47 -12.54 15.00
C ALA A 133 -1.04 -12.35 15.52
N SER A 134 -0.33 -13.44 15.76
CA SER A 134 1.09 -13.42 16.13
C SER A 134 1.77 -14.66 15.55
N PHE A 135 3.10 -14.74 15.65
CA PHE A 135 3.82 -15.95 15.25
C PHE A 135 3.50 -17.18 16.11
N GLN A 136 2.80 -17.02 17.23
CA GLN A 136 2.23 -18.17 17.96
C GLN A 136 1.16 -18.90 17.14
N CYS A 137 0.63 -18.25 16.10
CA CYS A 137 -0.27 -18.83 15.11
C CYS A 137 0.49 -19.46 13.92
N MET A 138 1.79 -19.75 14.04
CA MET A 138 2.50 -20.55 13.03
C MET A 138 2.44 -22.05 13.36
N PRO A 139 2.25 -22.95 12.37
CA PRO A 139 1.84 -22.66 10.99
C PRO A 139 0.32 -22.39 10.87
N VAL A 140 -0.43 -22.56 11.96
CA VAL A 140 -1.90 -22.61 12.00
C VAL A 140 -2.51 -21.22 12.15
N ASN A 141 -3.10 -20.72 11.06
CA ASN A 141 -4.00 -19.57 10.96
C ASN A 141 -4.11 -18.58 12.14
N ALA A 142 -3.69 -17.35 11.84
CA ALA A 142 -4.42 -16.18 12.30
C ALA A 142 -5.85 -16.21 11.69
N TYR A 143 -6.83 -16.78 12.38
CA TYR A 143 -8.26 -16.56 12.07
C TYR A 143 -8.73 -15.14 12.46
N THR A 144 -7.77 -14.27 12.77
CA THR A 144 -7.97 -13.03 13.48
C THR A 144 -7.83 -11.88 12.51
N TYR A 145 -8.90 -11.11 12.36
CA TYR A 145 -8.87 -9.85 11.62
C TYR A 145 -8.39 -8.77 12.56
N GLU A 146 -7.40 -8.00 12.13
CA GLU A 146 -7.16 -6.70 12.70
C GLU A 146 -7.95 -5.66 11.91
N PRO A 147 -8.35 -4.54 12.52
CA PRO A 147 -8.95 -3.43 11.79
C PRO A 147 -8.06 -3.03 10.60
N PRO A 148 -8.62 -2.92 9.39
CA PRO A 148 -7.85 -2.47 8.22
C PRO A 148 -7.50 -0.98 8.37
N GLU A 149 -6.44 -0.52 7.71
CA GLU A 149 -6.18 0.93 7.63
C GLU A 149 -7.36 1.64 6.92
N PHE A 150 -7.89 1.00 5.89
CA PHE A 150 -9.19 1.33 5.33
C PHE A 150 -9.81 0.16 4.57
N ILE A 151 -11.13 0.21 4.38
CA ILE A 151 -11.90 -0.69 3.53
C ILE A 151 -12.98 0.11 2.82
N GLY A 152 -13.10 -0.07 1.50
CA GLY A 152 -14.07 0.70 0.74
C GLY A 152 -14.66 -0.04 -0.45
N ILE A 153 -15.83 0.43 -0.87
CA ILE A 153 -16.44 0.06 -2.14
C ILE A 153 -16.18 1.20 -3.11
N TYR A 154 -15.65 0.87 -4.26
CA TYR A 154 -15.28 1.80 -5.31
C TYR A 154 -15.98 1.43 -6.60
N HIS A 155 -16.17 2.42 -7.46
CA HIS A 155 -16.63 2.19 -8.81
C HIS A 155 -15.69 2.86 -9.81
N GLY A 156 -15.52 2.21 -10.95
CA GLY A 156 -14.64 2.69 -12.00
C GLY A 156 -15.22 2.34 -13.35
N PHE A 157 -14.79 3.06 -14.38
CA PHE A 157 -15.07 2.66 -15.74
C PHE A 157 -13.84 2.05 -16.36
N THR A 158 -13.96 0.80 -16.78
CA THR A 158 -12.92 0.09 -17.50
C THR A 158 -13.35 -0.12 -18.94
N ARG A 159 -12.41 -0.39 -19.83
CA ARG A 159 -12.76 -0.82 -21.19
C ARG A 159 -12.72 -2.33 -21.23
N GLY A 160 -13.88 -2.92 -21.55
CA GLY A 160 -14.06 -4.33 -21.76
C GLY A 160 -13.22 -4.83 -22.93
N PHE A 161 -12.90 -6.11 -22.89
CA PHE A 161 -12.06 -6.75 -23.92
C PHE A 161 -12.75 -6.80 -25.29
N ILE A 162 -14.06 -7.04 -25.29
CA ILE A 162 -14.84 -7.21 -26.52
C ILE A 162 -15.38 -5.85 -26.94
N ASN A 163 -14.91 -5.35 -28.09
CA ASN A 163 -15.35 -4.12 -28.76
C ASN A 163 -14.97 -2.80 -28.05
N ASP A 164 -14.01 -2.81 -27.12
CA ASP A 164 -13.57 -1.60 -26.39
C ASP A 164 -14.73 -0.87 -25.67
N ILE A 165 -15.78 -1.61 -25.32
CA ILE A 165 -16.97 -1.05 -24.69
C ILE A 165 -16.61 -0.65 -23.26
N ARG A 166 -16.96 0.57 -22.90
CA ARG A 166 -16.80 1.08 -21.53
C ARG A 166 -17.78 0.35 -20.60
N GLU A 167 -17.24 -0.34 -19.61
CA GLU A 167 -17.96 -1.07 -18.57
C GLU A 167 -17.80 -0.36 -17.24
N HIS A 168 -18.92 0.01 -16.63
CA HIS A 168 -18.96 0.47 -15.24
C HIS A 168 -18.88 -0.75 -14.32
N LYS A 169 -17.89 -0.77 -13.44
CA LYS A 169 -17.61 -1.89 -12.53
C LYS A 169 -17.57 -1.44 -11.09
N LEU A 170 -17.79 -2.39 -10.20
CA LEU A 170 -17.66 -2.25 -8.75
C LEU A 170 -16.44 -3.03 -8.26
N TYR A 171 -15.80 -2.48 -7.23
CA TYR A 171 -14.60 -3.01 -6.60
C TYR A 171 -14.73 -2.89 -5.10
N ILE A 172 -14.17 -3.85 -4.38
CA ILE A 172 -13.95 -3.76 -2.95
C ILE A 172 -12.44 -3.73 -2.75
N VAL A 173 -11.93 -2.71 -2.04
CA VAL A 173 -10.50 -2.56 -1.78
C VAL A 173 -10.24 -2.44 -0.28
N CYS A 174 -9.35 -3.29 0.22
CA CYS A 174 -8.91 -3.32 1.60
C CYS A 174 -7.44 -2.96 1.71
N SER A 175 -7.09 -2.10 2.65
CA SER A 175 -5.73 -1.77 3.03
C SER A 175 -5.39 -2.24 4.43
N GLY A 176 -4.14 -2.61 4.65
CA GLY A 176 -3.60 -2.94 5.97
C GLY A 176 -2.77 -4.22 5.96
N GLY A 177 -2.57 -4.77 7.15
CA GLY A 177 -1.83 -5.99 7.39
C GLY A 177 -2.07 -6.48 8.82
N LEU A 178 -1.15 -7.27 9.35
CA LEU A 178 -1.22 -7.76 10.73
C LEU A 178 -0.23 -6.97 11.59
N ASN A 179 -0.70 -5.93 12.28
CA ASN A 179 0.16 -5.04 13.07
C ASN A 179 0.91 -5.80 14.16
N TYR A 180 0.23 -6.70 14.88
CA TYR A 180 0.86 -7.44 15.98
C TYR A 180 1.93 -8.40 15.48
N ALA A 181 1.61 -9.17 14.44
CA ALA A 181 2.56 -10.10 13.85
C ALA A 181 3.74 -9.39 13.16
N ALA A 182 3.49 -8.24 12.50
CA ALA A 182 4.56 -7.42 11.92
C ALA A 182 5.44 -6.78 13.00
N HIS A 183 4.87 -6.42 14.16
CA HIS A 183 5.64 -5.96 15.31
C HIS A 183 6.48 -7.08 15.93
N ASP A 184 5.92 -8.29 16.08
CA ASP A 184 6.68 -9.47 16.51
C ASP A 184 7.83 -9.78 15.55
N PHE A 185 7.61 -9.62 14.24
CA PHE A 185 8.65 -9.80 13.21
C PHE A 185 9.77 -8.80 13.36
N TYR A 186 9.43 -7.54 13.55
CA TYR A 186 10.40 -6.49 13.82
C TYR A 186 11.24 -6.81 15.07
N ASN A 187 10.61 -7.20 16.17
CA ASN A 187 11.32 -7.55 17.42
C ASN A 187 12.20 -8.80 17.25
N MET A 188 11.73 -9.81 16.52
CA MET A 188 12.49 -11.01 16.22
C MET A 188 13.80 -10.68 15.48
N ILE A 189 13.76 -9.75 14.52
CA ILE A 189 14.96 -9.32 13.79
C ILE A 189 15.95 -8.60 14.70
N LEU A 190 15.47 -7.75 15.61
CA LEU A 190 16.32 -7.10 16.61
C LEU A 190 17.00 -8.13 17.54
N ASP A 191 16.29 -9.18 17.93
CA ASP A 191 16.81 -10.25 18.79
C ASP A 191 17.83 -11.16 18.07
N MET A 192 17.63 -11.37 16.76
CA MET A 192 18.57 -12.11 15.92
C MET A 192 19.88 -11.35 15.71
N GLY A 193 19.80 -10.03 15.50
CA GLY A 193 20.96 -9.17 15.29
C GLY A 193 21.82 -9.64 14.11
N ASP A 194 23.12 -9.85 14.36
CA ASP A 194 24.11 -10.24 13.36
C ASP A 194 24.20 -11.77 13.10
N LYS A 195 23.33 -12.57 13.75
CA LYS A 195 23.39 -14.04 13.69
C LYS A 195 22.85 -14.66 12.41
N VAL A 196 22.06 -13.91 11.65
CA VAL A 196 21.40 -14.38 10.43
C VAL A 196 21.74 -13.45 9.27
N THR A 197 21.87 -14.03 8.09
CA THR A 197 22.08 -13.28 6.85
C THR A 197 20.77 -12.69 6.33
N THR A 198 20.86 -11.67 5.48
CA THR A 198 19.69 -11.09 4.81
C THR A 198 18.94 -12.11 3.96
N ALA A 199 19.65 -13.06 3.34
CA ALA A 199 19.04 -14.13 2.55
C ALA A 199 18.27 -15.14 3.43
N GLU A 200 18.86 -15.60 4.53
CA GLU A 200 18.20 -16.50 5.48
C GLU A 200 16.92 -15.87 6.05
N LEU A 201 16.96 -14.58 6.40
CA LEU A 201 15.76 -13.85 6.83
C LEU A 201 14.71 -13.78 5.71
N CYS A 202 15.11 -13.37 4.51
CA CYS A 202 14.19 -13.19 3.39
C CYS A 202 13.51 -14.51 2.95
N GLU A 203 14.21 -15.64 3.07
CA GLU A 203 13.73 -16.97 2.68
C GLU A 203 13.09 -17.73 3.85
N SER A 204 12.95 -17.07 5.02
CA SER A 204 12.37 -17.67 6.23
C SER A 204 10.86 -17.98 6.10
N GLU A 205 10.41 -18.96 6.88
CA GLU A 205 9.00 -19.33 6.98
C GLU A 205 8.18 -18.20 7.62
N GLU A 206 8.79 -17.39 8.50
CA GLU A 206 8.18 -16.23 9.13
C GLU A 206 7.81 -15.15 8.10
N VAL A 207 8.72 -14.86 7.14
CA VAL A 207 8.45 -13.97 6.01
C VAL A 207 7.33 -14.53 5.13
N HIS A 208 7.40 -15.81 4.78
CA HIS A 208 6.38 -16.45 3.96
C HIS A 208 5.00 -16.41 4.62
N TRP A 209 4.93 -16.81 5.88
CA TRP A 209 3.71 -16.85 6.66
C TRP A 209 3.13 -15.45 6.86
N LEU A 210 3.93 -14.45 7.25
CA LEU A 210 3.42 -13.11 7.52
C LEU A 210 2.89 -12.44 6.24
N ARG A 211 3.58 -12.62 5.10
CA ARG A 211 3.10 -12.14 3.80
C ARG A 211 1.74 -12.77 3.46
N LYS A 212 1.62 -14.09 3.58
CA LYS A 212 0.39 -14.82 3.26
C LYS A 212 -0.75 -14.54 4.23
N ALA A 213 -0.47 -14.46 5.53
CA ALA A 213 -1.44 -14.14 6.55
C ALA A 213 -2.00 -12.72 6.37
N SER A 214 -1.15 -11.74 6.03
CA SER A 214 -1.58 -10.36 5.74
C SER A 214 -2.47 -10.28 4.49
N GLN A 215 -2.11 -10.98 3.41
CA GLN A 215 -2.94 -11.11 2.21
C GLN A 215 -4.32 -11.69 2.54
N ARG A 216 -4.33 -12.80 3.29
CA ARG A 216 -5.56 -13.52 3.66
C ARG A 216 -6.46 -12.71 4.60
N ALA A 217 -5.88 -11.96 5.54
CA ALA A 217 -6.64 -11.06 6.40
C ALA A 217 -7.43 -10.02 5.59
N ARG A 218 -6.79 -9.37 4.61
CA ARG A 218 -7.46 -8.44 3.69
C ARG A 218 -8.56 -9.12 2.87
N ALA A 219 -8.29 -10.31 2.31
CA ALA A 219 -9.26 -11.07 1.53
C ALA A 219 -10.51 -11.48 2.34
N LYS A 220 -10.35 -11.79 3.62
CA LYS A 220 -11.46 -12.11 4.53
C LYS A 220 -12.32 -10.88 4.83
N ILE A 221 -11.70 -9.73 5.10
CA ILE A 221 -12.42 -8.46 5.30
C ILE A 221 -13.21 -8.08 4.04
N ILE A 222 -12.62 -8.23 2.85
CA ILE A 222 -13.30 -8.01 1.58
C ILE A 222 -14.56 -8.89 1.46
N LYS A 223 -14.44 -10.18 1.82
CA LYS A 223 -15.57 -11.11 1.80
C LYS A 223 -16.68 -10.69 2.76
N MET A 224 -16.33 -10.25 3.98
CA MET A 224 -17.31 -9.74 4.95
C MET A 224 -18.08 -8.51 4.42
N VAL A 225 -17.38 -7.58 3.77
CA VAL A 225 -18.02 -6.42 3.14
C VAL A 225 -18.91 -6.86 1.98
N ALA A 226 -18.45 -7.77 1.13
CA ALA A 226 -19.26 -8.28 0.02
C ALA A 226 -20.57 -8.90 0.52
N ASP A 227 -20.51 -9.71 1.59
CA ASP A 227 -21.69 -10.35 2.19
C ASP A 227 -22.66 -9.33 2.78
N GLU A 228 -22.17 -8.34 3.55
CA GLU A 228 -23.04 -7.33 4.16
C GLU A 228 -23.74 -6.45 3.10
N PHE A 229 -23.06 -6.18 1.98
CA PHE A 229 -23.61 -5.39 0.88
C PHE A 229 -24.41 -6.21 -0.13
N GLY A 230 -24.38 -7.54 -0.04
CA GLY A 230 -25.00 -8.44 -1.02
C GLY A 230 -24.37 -8.29 -2.40
N LEU A 231 -23.03 -8.18 -2.46
CA LEU A 231 -22.24 -8.09 -3.68
C LEU A 231 -21.65 -9.46 -4.00
N GLU A 232 -21.82 -9.90 -5.24
CA GLU A 232 -21.18 -11.12 -5.72
C GLU A 232 -19.71 -10.82 -6.06
N ILE A 233 -18.80 -11.64 -5.55
CA ILE A 233 -17.37 -11.57 -5.80
C ILE A 233 -16.80 -12.96 -6.09
N PRO A 234 -15.69 -13.07 -6.82
CA PRO A 234 -14.92 -14.31 -6.89
C PRO A 234 -14.43 -14.72 -5.50
N VAL A 235 -14.59 -15.99 -5.16
CA VAL A 235 -14.16 -16.55 -3.87
C VAL A 235 -13.40 -17.86 -4.07
N GLU A 236 -12.52 -18.15 -3.12
CA GLU A 236 -11.74 -19.39 -3.08
C GLU A 236 -11.80 -20.02 -1.70
N LEU A 237 -11.59 -21.34 -1.63
CA LEU A 237 -11.54 -22.06 -0.37
C LEU A 237 -10.24 -21.70 0.36
N ASP A 238 -10.35 -21.28 1.61
CA ASP A 238 -9.19 -21.00 2.45
C ASP A 238 -8.52 -22.29 2.92
N MET A 239 -7.54 -22.75 2.13
CA MET A 239 -6.81 -23.99 2.39
C MET A 239 -6.01 -23.99 3.70
N HIS A 240 -5.79 -22.82 4.29
CA HIS A 240 -5.08 -22.69 5.56
C HIS A 240 -6.05 -22.68 6.75
N GLU A 241 -7.35 -22.59 6.49
CA GLU A 241 -8.36 -22.69 7.54
C GLU A 241 -8.72 -24.13 7.89
N HIS A 242 -8.39 -24.50 9.12
CA HIS A 242 -8.65 -25.82 9.69
C HIS A 242 -10.03 -25.93 10.38
N SER A 243 -10.96 -25.03 10.08
CA SER A 243 -12.33 -25.13 10.58
C SER A 243 -13.04 -26.31 9.92
N SER A 244 -13.88 -27.02 10.69
CA SER A 244 -14.56 -28.23 10.21
C SER A 244 -15.58 -27.96 9.09
N SER A 245 -16.00 -26.71 8.91
CA SER A 245 -16.96 -26.28 7.89
C SER A 245 -16.29 -25.79 6.60
N GLY A 246 -14.97 -25.57 6.60
CA GLY A 246 -14.30 -24.76 5.59
C GLY A 246 -14.74 -23.28 5.64
N CYS A 247 -13.93 -22.42 5.04
CA CYS A 247 -14.26 -21.00 4.87
C CYS A 247 -13.81 -20.52 3.51
N TYR A 248 -14.57 -19.58 2.95
CA TYR A 248 -14.27 -18.98 1.67
C TYR A 248 -13.81 -17.55 1.88
N ILE A 249 -12.77 -17.16 1.14
CA ILE A 249 -12.21 -15.81 1.16
C ILE A 249 -12.33 -15.19 -0.23
N ALA A 250 -12.26 -13.86 -0.31
CA ALA A 250 -12.26 -13.18 -1.59
C ALA A 250 -11.01 -13.61 -2.39
N SER A 251 -11.19 -13.92 -3.67
CA SER A 251 -10.04 -14.12 -4.57
C SER A 251 -9.56 -12.74 -5.05
N PRO A 252 -8.30 -12.35 -4.79
CA PRO A 252 -7.78 -11.06 -5.20
C PRO A 252 -7.77 -10.89 -6.72
N THR A 253 -8.25 -9.75 -7.20
CA THR A 253 -8.05 -9.33 -8.60
C THR A 253 -6.68 -8.67 -8.78
N THR A 254 -6.28 -7.83 -7.83
CA THR A 254 -5.01 -7.11 -7.82
C THR A 254 -4.50 -6.99 -6.40
N GLU A 255 -3.18 -7.08 -6.24
CA GLU A 255 -2.51 -6.87 -4.96
C GLU A 255 -1.30 -5.96 -5.14
N THR A 256 -1.06 -5.08 -4.16
CA THR A 256 0.09 -4.18 -4.13
C THR A 256 0.59 -4.09 -2.70
N LEU A 257 1.76 -4.66 -2.41
CA LEU A 257 2.41 -4.54 -1.11
C LEU A 257 3.24 -3.26 -1.05
N PHE A 258 3.07 -2.48 0.01
CA PHE A 258 3.78 -1.22 0.26
C PHE A 258 5.09 -1.44 1.00
N HIS A 259 5.12 -2.49 1.82
CA HIS A 259 6.29 -2.90 2.56
C HIS A 259 6.55 -4.36 2.28
N ASP A 260 7.70 -4.69 1.71
CA ASP A 260 8.03 -6.07 1.37
C ASP A 260 9.53 -6.31 1.42
N ILE A 261 9.94 -7.57 1.52
CA ILE A 261 11.32 -8.00 1.41
C ILE A 261 11.39 -9.13 0.39
N GLN A 262 12.21 -8.96 -0.65
CA GLN A 262 12.30 -9.94 -1.73
C GLN A 262 13.73 -10.12 -2.20
N LYS A 263 14.06 -11.36 -2.53
CA LYS A 263 15.30 -11.70 -3.21
C LYS A 263 15.13 -11.47 -4.71
N THR A 264 15.99 -10.64 -5.27
CA THR A 264 16.06 -10.37 -6.71
C THR A 264 16.84 -11.48 -7.44
N SER A 265 16.73 -11.51 -8.76
CA SER A 265 17.47 -12.45 -9.63
C SER A 265 19.00 -12.33 -9.54
N MET A 266 19.52 -11.21 -9.00
CA MET A 266 20.96 -10.96 -8.83
C MET A 266 21.49 -11.34 -7.44
N ASP A 267 20.75 -12.15 -6.67
CA ASP A 267 21.13 -12.53 -5.29
C ASP A 267 21.26 -11.31 -4.35
N ILE A 268 20.51 -10.24 -4.65
CA ILE A 268 20.38 -9.05 -3.81
C ILE A 268 19.03 -9.11 -3.11
N ILE A 269 19.02 -8.83 -1.81
CA ILE A 269 17.81 -8.69 -1.01
C ILE A 269 17.35 -7.24 -1.06
N SER A 270 16.13 -7.03 -1.55
CA SER A 270 15.49 -5.72 -1.66
C SER A 270 14.41 -5.59 -0.60
N VAL A 271 14.50 -4.55 0.24
CA VAL A 271 13.42 -4.10 1.13
C VAL A 271 12.72 -2.93 0.47
N TYR A 272 11.42 -3.05 0.26
CA TYR A 272 10.56 -2.01 -0.27
C TYR A 272 9.81 -1.35 0.87
N ASN A 273 9.71 -0.02 0.81
CA ASN A 273 8.98 0.77 1.76
C ASN A 273 8.23 1.89 1.02
N HIS A 274 6.91 1.96 1.21
CA HIS A 274 5.96 2.74 0.40
C HIS A 274 6.27 2.67 -1.11
N SER A 275 6.70 1.48 -1.52
CA SER A 275 6.96 1.11 -2.90
C SER A 275 6.72 -0.38 -3.06
N CYS A 276 6.54 -0.84 -4.30
CA CYS A 276 6.41 -2.26 -4.60
C CYS A 276 7.40 -2.68 -5.68
N ASN A 277 7.75 -3.97 -5.69
CA ASN A 277 8.51 -4.57 -6.79
C ASN A 277 7.66 -4.63 -8.05
N THR A 278 8.10 -3.98 -9.12
CA THR A 278 7.39 -3.96 -10.41
C THR A 278 7.34 -5.30 -11.13
N GLU A 279 8.27 -6.21 -10.81
CA GLU A 279 8.35 -7.54 -11.43
C GLU A 279 7.44 -8.57 -10.77
N SER A 280 7.02 -8.34 -9.51
CA SER A 280 6.11 -9.24 -8.80
C SER A 280 4.64 -8.85 -8.95
N VAL A 281 4.34 -7.79 -9.70
CA VAL A 281 2.97 -7.31 -9.91
C VAL A 281 2.37 -7.96 -11.15
N ASP A 282 1.33 -8.74 -10.92
CA ASP A 282 0.69 -9.57 -11.95
C ASP A 282 -0.54 -8.95 -12.61
N ASN A 283 -1.15 -7.91 -12.05
CA ASN A 283 -2.40 -7.37 -12.60
C ASN A 283 -2.72 -5.94 -12.15
N GLY A 284 -1.93 -4.95 -12.55
CA GLY A 284 -2.13 -3.58 -12.11
C GLY A 284 -1.43 -3.23 -10.80
N ILE A 285 -1.09 -1.95 -10.60
CA ILE A 285 -0.59 -1.42 -9.32
C ILE A 285 -1.65 -0.50 -8.73
N LEU A 286 -2.05 -0.75 -7.48
CA LEU A 286 -2.99 0.07 -6.74
C LEU A 286 -2.23 1.15 -5.96
N CYS A 287 -2.63 2.40 -6.12
CA CYS A 287 -2.12 3.52 -5.35
C CYS A 287 -3.30 4.19 -4.63
N PRO A 288 -3.33 4.23 -3.29
CA PRO A 288 -4.32 5.01 -2.55
C PRO A 288 -4.00 6.51 -2.70
N MET A 289 -5.03 7.27 -3.09
CA MET A 289 -5.00 8.73 -3.08
C MET A 289 -5.57 9.25 -1.75
N HIS A 290 -6.05 10.49 -1.74
CA HIS A 290 -6.94 10.96 -0.68
C HIS A 290 -8.18 10.06 -0.55
N PRO A 291 -8.70 9.76 0.66
CA PRO A 291 -9.89 8.91 0.83
C PRO A 291 -11.11 9.32 -0.03
N CYS A 292 -11.30 10.62 -0.24
CA CYS A 292 -12.34 11.18 -1.11
C CYS A 292 -12.05 11.10 -2.62
N GLU A 293 -10.79 11.01 -3.03
CA GLU A 293 -10.41 10.78 -4.44
C GLU A 293 -10.48 9.30 -4.80
N GLY A 294 -10.19 8.43 -3.82
CA GLY A 294 -10.24 6.99 -3.96
C GLY A 294 -8.89 6.40 -4.33
N ILE A 295 -8.86 5.54 -5.34
CA ILE A 295 -7.70 4.71 -5.66
C ILE A 295 -7.40 4.80 -7.15
N TRP A 296 -6.13 4.98 -7.48
CA TRP A 296 -5.67 4.90 -8.87
C TRP A 296 -5.07 3.53 -9.14
N LEU A 297 -5.59 2.87 -10.17
CA LEU A 297 -5.10 1.59 -10.66
C LEU A 297 -4.26 1.83 -11.92
N PHE A 298 -2.95 1.82 -11.74
CA PHE A 298 -1.98 1.93 -12.83
C PHE A 298 -1.95 0.62 -13.59
N LYS A 299 -2.13 0.68 -14.92
CA LYS A 299 -2.14 -0.51 -15.77
C LYS A 299 -0.77 -0.81 -16.34
N GLY A 300 -0.54 -2.10 -16.51
CA GLY A 300 0.65 -2.66 -17.14
C GLY A 300 0.41 -2.94 -18.62
N SER A 301 1.48 -3.41 -19.25
CA SER A 301 1.46 -3.91 -20.61
C SER A 301 0.55 -5.13 -20.75
N ARG A 302 -0.02 -5.26 -21.95
CA ARG A 302 -1.13 -6.14 -22.31
C ARG A 302 -0.68 -7.31 -23.21
N ILE A 303 0.57 -7.75 -23.07
CA ILE A 303 1.26 -8.54 -24.10
C ILE A 303 0.79 -10.00 -24.17
N ASN A 304 0.36 -10.63 -23.07
CA ASN A 304 -0.07 -12.03 -23.05
C ASN A 304 -1.34 -12.19 -22.19
N TYR A 305 -2.51 -12.24 -22.84
CA TYR A 305 -3.79 -12.36 -22.13
C TYR A 305 -4.22 -13.82 -21.95
N ASN A 306 -4.09 -14.32 -20.73
CA ASN A 306 -5.07 -15.25 -20.18
C ASN A 306 -6.08 -14.36 -19.42
N GLY A 307 -7.40 -14.57 -19.58
CA GLY A 307 -8.46 -13.63 -19.14
C GLY A 307 -8.46 -13.10 -17.70
N TYR A 308 -7.54 -13.56 -16.84
CA TYR A 308 -7.31 -13.12 -15.47
C TYR A 308 -6.49 -11.82 -15.32
N GLN A 309 -5.73 -11.37 -16.35
CA GLN A 309 -4.86 -10.17 -16.25
C GLN A 309 -5.47 -8.90 -16.88
N SER A 310 -6.69 -8.52 -16.49
CA SER A 310 -7.45 -7.40 -17.07
C SER A 310 -6.70 -6.04 -17.06
N TYR A 311 -5.81 -5.84 -16.10
CA TYR A 311 -5.07 -4.60 -15.85
C TYR A 311 -3.59 -4.66 -16.28
N GLY A 312 -3.12 -5.82 -16.74
CA GLY A 312 -1.80 -5.99 -17.35
C GLY A 312 -0.64 -6.09 -16.36
N THR A 313 0.54 -6.41 -16.89
CA THR A 313 1.79 -6.68 -16.15
C THR A 313 2.96 -5.85 -16.68
N GLY A 314 4.15 -6.00 -16.09
CA GLY A 314 5.37 -5.43 -16.66
C GLY A 314 5.46 -3.93 -16.42
N PHE A 315 5.63 -3.55 -15.15
CA PHE A 315 5.76 -2.17 -14.69
C PHE A 315 7.22 -1.67 -14.67
N GLY A 316 8.09 -2.23 -15.51
CA GLY A 316 9.53 -1.99 -15.52
C GLY A 316 10.34 -3.18 -15.00
N THR A 317 11.66 -3.07 -15.05
CA THR A 317 12.62 -4.14 -14.69
C THR A 317 13.58 -3.70 -13.60
N GLN A 318 14.12 -4.68 -12.86
CA GLN A 318 15.13 -4.47 -11.81
C GLN A 318 16.44 -3.86 -12.33
N PHE A 319 16.70 -3.92 -13.64
CA PHE A 319 17.88 -3.33 -14.27
C PHE A 319 17.84 -1.80 -14.37
N ILE A 320 16.66 -1.19 -14.31
CA ILE A 320 16.50 0.27 -14.43
C ILE A 320 15.96 0.86 -13.13
N CYS A 321 14.78 0.43 -12.69
CA CYS A 321 14.16 0.90 -11.45
C CYS A 321 13.73 -0.27 -10.56
N GLY A 322 12.93 -1.20 -11.11
CA GLY A 322 12.42 -2.36 -10.38
C GLY A 322 11.47 -2.03 -9.22
N ALA A 323 11.09 -0.76 -9.06
CA ALA A 323 10.26 -0.28 -7.98
C ALA A 323 9.21 0.71 -8.50
N PHE A 324 8.07 0.78 -7.83
CA PHE A 324 7.00 1.73 -8.12
C PHE A 324 6.51 2.35 -6.81
N PRO A 325 6.29 3.68 -6.73
CA PRO A 325 5.78 4.32 -5.52
C PRO A 325 4.29 3.99 -5.30
N THR A 326 3.91 3.57 -4.09
CA THR A 326 2.59 2.94 -3.86
C THR A 326 1.59 3.79 -3.09
N GLY A 327 1.70 5.12 -3.07
CA GLY A 327 0.65 5.95 -2.48
C GLY A 327 0.95 7.43 -2.38
N SER A 328 -0.12 8.19 -2.23
CA SER A 328 -0.08 9.55 -1.70
C SER A 328 0.12 9.51 -0.19
N TYR A 329 0.61 10.60 0.39
CA TYR A 329 0.81 10.72 1.83
C TYR A 329 0.32 12.08 2.34
N PRO A 330 -0.11 12.16 3.61
CA PRO A 330 -0.49 13.42 4.21
C PRO A 330 0.75 14.31 4.40
N ILE A 331 0.58 15.58 4.05
CA ILE A 331 1.55 16.66 4.21
C ILE A 331 0.95 17.61 5.24
N ALA A 332 1.53 17.58 6.44
CA ALA A 332 1.20 18.50 7.51
C ALA A 332 1.65 19.93 7.16
N ARG A 333 0.70 20.85 6.92
CA ARG A 333 0.98 22.29 6.88
C ARG A 333 0.53 22.96 8.18
N VAL A 334 1.47 23.53 8.92
CA VAL A 334 1.19 24.37 10.08
C VAL A 334 0.85 25.78 9.60
N ARG A 335 -0.29 26.35 10.02
CA ARG A 335 -0.71 27.69 9.59
C ARG A 335 0.34 28.77 9.95
N ARG A 336 0.88 29.43 8.91
CA ARG A 336 1.47 30.80 8.75
C ARG A 336 2.35 31.45 9.84
N THR A 337 2.42 30.96 11.08
CA THR A 337 3.22 31.54 12.17
C THR A 337 4.30 30.60 12.70
N VAL A 338 4.25 29.32 12.35
CA VAL A 338 5.28 28.32 12.64
C VAL A 338 5.66 27.66 11.31
N ARG A 339 6.95 27.66 10.97
CA ARG A 339 7.46 27.07 9.72
C ARG A 339 7.11 25.59 9.68
N GLY A 340 6.28 25.16 8.73
CA GLY A 340 6.01 23.74 8.48
C GLY A 340 7.26 23.00 7.98
N PHE A 341 7.23 21.66 8.05
CA PHE A 341 8.35 20.78 7.66
C PHE A 341 8.87 21.06 6.24
N TYR A 342 7.99 21.37 5.29
CA TYR A 342 8.34 21.74 3.91
C TYR A 342 8.43 23.27 3.66
N GLU A 343 8.00 24.11 4.60
CA GLU A 343 8.05 25.58 4.47
C GLU A 343 9.36 26.19 5.02
N SER A 344 10.26 25.37 5.57
CA SER A 344 11.40 25.87 6.34
C SER A 344 12.60 26.39 5.53
N ARG A 345 12.59 26.36 4.19
CA ARG A 345 13.78 26.77 3.40
C ARG A 345 13.48 27.71 2.23
N ARG A 346 14.50 28.50 1.90
CA ARG A 346 14.57 29.56 0.87
C ARG A 346 14.42 29.05 -0.58
N ASP A 347 14.13 27.76 -0.76
CA ASP A 347 13.99 27.15 -2.06
C ASP A 347 12.50 26.93 -2.33
N ASN A 348 11.99 27.57 -3.39
CA ASN A 348 10.59 27.53 -3.81
C ASN A 348 10.21 26.16 -4.40
N VAL A 349 10.45 25.06 -3.68
CA VAL A 349 10.04 23.73 -4.12
C VAL A 349 8.54 23.59 -3.86
N LYS A 350 7.76 23.87 -4.89
CA LYS A 350 6.31 23.79 -4.84
C LYS A 350 5.89 22.32 -4.99
N VAL A 351 5.74 21.63 -3.87
CA VAL A 351 5.09 20.31 -3.84
C VAL A 351 3.62 20.50 -4.19
N SER A 352 3.13 19.75 -5.17
CA SER A 352 1.72 19.78 -5.54
C SER A 352 0.91 19.01 -4.51
N THR A 353 -0.08 19.68 -3.93
CA THR A 353 -0.88 19.12 -2.84
C THR A 353 -2.37 19.35 -3.07
N ILE A 354 -3.17 18.41 -2.55
CA ILE A 354 -4.63 18.45 -2.60
C ILE A 354 -5.14 18.49 -1.16
N SER A 355 -6.08 19.38 -0.88
CA SER A 355 -6.74 19.45 0.43
C SER A 355 -8.22 19.22 0.22
N MET A 356 -8.75 18.18 0.85
CA MET A 356 -10.16 17.85 0.86
C MET A 356 -10.60 17.58 2.29
N ASP A 357 -11.83 17.95 2.61
CA ASP A 357 -12.43 17.60 3.90
C ASP A 357 -12.64 16.08 3.96
N ILE A 358 -12.11 15.43 4.99
CA ILE A 358 -12.23 13.98 5.19
C ILE A 358 -13.66 13.63 5.65
N HIS A 359 -14.39 14.57 6.25
CA HIS A 359 -15.79 14.37 6.69
C HIS A 359 -16.81 14.49 5.54
N GLN A 360 -16.40 14.16 4.32
CA GLN A 360 -17.32 14.06 3.20
C GLN A 360 -18.33 12.93 3.39
N HIS A 361 -19.46 13.05 2.69
CA HIS A 361 -20.64 12.20 2.88
C HIS A 361 -20.39 10.71 2.64
N ASN A 362 -19.28 10.32 2.03
CA ASN A 362 -18.94 8.95 1.66
C ASN A 362 -17.73 8.37 2.44
N VAL A 363 -17.26 9.05 3.49
CA VAL A 363 -16.20 8.55 4.36
C VAL A 363 -16.75 8.35 5.77
N VAL A 364 -16.43 7.20 6.38
CA VAL A 364 -16.88 6.80 7.72
C VAL A 364 -15.65 6.52 8.57
N THR A 365 -15.61 7.08 9.77
CA THR A 365 -14.62 6.76 10.80
C THR A 365 -15.28 5.95 11.92
N ILE A 366 -14.50 5.07 12.55
CA ILE A 366 -14.98 4.37 13.75
C ILE A 366 -14.54 5.15 14.98
N PRO A 367 -15.45 5.41 15.93
CA PRO A 367 -15.09 5.93 17.24
C PRO A 367 -13.92 5.18 17.89
N GLY A 368 -12.83 5.91 18.17
CA GLY A 368 -11.64 5.33 18.80
C GLY A 368 -10.81 4.41 17.90
N SER A 369 -10.99 4.48 16.57
CA SER A 369 -10.03 3.93 15.62
C SER A 369 -8.65 4.55 15.79
N MET A 370 -7.62 3.88 15.26
CA MET A 370 -6.28 4.47 15.15
C MET A 370 -6.35 5.79 14.39
N PHE A 371 -7.12 5.83 13.29
CA PHE A 371 -7.35 7.05 12.54
C PHE A 371 -7.93 8.19 13.40
N GLU A 372 -8.96 7.95 14.21
CA GLU A 372 -9.52 9.00 15.06
C GLU A 372 -8.55 9.45 16.15
N LEU A 373 -7.82 8.52 16.78
CA LEU A 373 -6.85 8.85 17.82
C LEU A 373 -5.71 9.73 17.26
N GLU A 374 -5.20 9.40 16.08
CA GLU A 374 -4.19 10.19 15.38
C GLU A 374 -4.71 11.59 14.99
N ASN A 375 -6.02 11.71 14.70
CA ASN A 375 -6.64 12.97 14.29
C ASN A 375 -7.13 13.85 15.46
N GLN A 376 -7.47 13.28 16.62
CA GLN A 376 -7.92 14.06 17.79
C GLN A 376 -6.81 14.98 18.34
N ASP A 377 -5.57 14.49 18.36
CA ASP A 377 -4.42 15.32 18.78
C ASP A 377 -4.13 16.44 17.77
N THR A 378 -4.47 16.22 16.49
CA THR A 378 -4.29 17.21 15.42
C THR A 378 -5.42 18.22 15.30
N GLU A 379 -6.58 18.06 15.94
CA GLU A 379 -7.59 19.15 16.01
C GLU A 379 -7.16 20.30 16.94
N SER A 380 -6.31 20.00 17.93
CA SER A 380 -5.79 21.00 18.88
C SER A 380 -4.76 21.96 18.26
N LEU A 381 -4.13 21.53 17.17
CA LEU A 381 -3.20 22.29 16.35
C LEU A 381 -3.94 22.61 15.05
N GLU A 382 -3.97 23.83 14.54
CA GLU A 382 -4.70 24.12 13.28
C GLU A 382 -4.00 23.51 12.02
N LEU A 383 -3.66 22.22 12.03
CA LEU A 383 -3.07 21.49 10.91
C LEU A 383 -4.15 21.20 9.87
N HIS A 384 -3.96 21.76 8.68
CA HIS A 384 -4.66 21.29 7.49
C HIS A 384 -3.84 20.12 6.93
N LYS A 385 -4.43 18.91 6.92
CA LYS A 385 -3.84 17.77 6.21
C LYS A 385 -4.04 18.01 4.71
N GLU A 386 -2.96 18.31 4.02
CA GLU A 386 -2.93 18.24 2.55
C GLU A 386 -2.39 16.88 2.15
N TYR A 387 -2.58 16.44 0.91
CA TYR A 387 -2.10 15.16 0.40
C TYR A 387 -1.26 15.39 -0.84
N PHE A 388 -0.21 14.57 -0.99
CA PHE A 388 0.63 14.58 -2.18
C PHE A 388 -0.20 14.30 -3.46
N SER A 389 -0.12 15.19 -4.44
CA SER A 389 -0.85 15.08 -5.71
C SER A 389 -0.07 14.28 -6.75
N PHE A 390 -0.73 13.37 -7.46
CA PHE A 390 -0.16 12.67 -8.62
C PHE A 390 -0.37 13.52 -9.89
N ASP A 391 0.42 14.57 -10.02
CA ASP A 391 0.36 15.52 -11.13
C ASP A 391 1.20 15.10 -12.35
N GLU A 392 1.23 15.95 -13.39
CA GLU A 392 1.99 15.69 -14.62
C GLU A 392 3.50 15.44 -14.37
N PRO A 393 4.22 16.24 -13.54
CA PRO A 393 5.57 15.92 -13.11
C PRO A 393 5.73 14.52 -12.53
N PHE A 394 4.82 14.09 -11.64
CA PHE A 394 4.84 12.75 -11.08
C PHE A 394 4.68 11.68 -12.18
N ILE A 395 3.69 11.84 -13.05
CA ILE A 395 3.43 10.92 -14.18
C ILE A 395 4.64 10.80 -15.10
N LYS A 396 5.27 11.92 -15.47
CA LYS A 396 6.48 11.92 -16.29
C LYS A 396 7.66 11.25 -15.59
N ASN A 397 7.73 11.37 -14.27
CA ASN A 397 8.77 10.69 -13.50
C ASN A 397 8.56 9.16 -13.51
N LEU A 398 7.30 8.70 -13.45
CA LEU A 398 6.99 7.27 -13.61
C LEU A 398 7.39 6.74 -15.00
N GLU A 399 7.30 7.54 -16.07
CA GLU A 399 7.81 7.16 -17.39
C GLU A 399 9.33 6.92 -17.38
N ASN A 400 10.09 7.74 -16.65
CA ASN A 400 11.53 7.51 -16.44
C ASN A 400 11.79 6.21 -15.64
N MET A 401 10.85 5.82 -14.79
CA MET A 401 10.84 4.54 -14.06
C MET A 401 10.29 3.37 -14.91
N GLN A 402 10.11 3.57 -16.22
CA GLN A 402 9.63 2.62 -17.23
C GLN A 402 8.13 2.29 -17.21
N TRP A 403 7.31 3.02 -16.46
CA TRP A 403 5.87 2.88 -16.61
C TRP A 403 5.42 3.52 -17.93
N ASN A 404 4.73 2.75 -18.78
CA ASN A 404 4.21 3.29 -20.03
C ASN A 404 2.83 3.93 -19.81
N ARG A 405 2.76 5.25 -19.98
CA ARG A 405 1.53 6.04 -19.86
C ARG A 405 0.40 5.57 -20.78
N ASP A 406 0.72 5.02 -21.95
CA ASP A 406 -0.26 4.50 -22.90
C ASP A 406 -1.06 3.30 -22.34
N ASN A 407 -0.55 2.62 -21.31
CA ASN A 407 -1.29 1.56 -20.62
C ASN A 407 -2.53 2.11 -19.90
N GLY A 408 -2.45 3.38 -19.48
CA GLY A 408 -3.51 4.14 -18.82
C GLY A 408 -3.61 3.90 -17.31
N VAL A 409 -4.46 4.71 -16.68
CA VAL A 409 -4.83 4.63 -15.26
C VAL A 409 -6.34 4.49 -15.18
N VAL A 410 -6.82 3.65 -14.28
CA VAL A 410 -8.25 3.58 -13.93
C VAL A 410 -8.44 4.26 -12.59
N GLU A 411 -9.26 5.31 -12.58
CA GLU A 411 -9.68 5.99 -11.37
C GLU A 411 -10.85 5.24 -10.74
N LEU A 412 -10.63 4.72 -9.54
CA LEU A 412 -11.62 4.03 -8.73
C LEU A 412 -12.20 5.04 -7.74
N MET A 413 -13.37 5.57 -8.08
CA MET A 413 -14.05 6.58 -7.27
C MET A 413 -14.75 5.93 -6.07
N PRO A 414 -14.67 6.53 -4.87
CA PRO A 414 -15.25 5.96 -3.66
C PRO A 414 -16.77 6.07 -3.65
N VAL A 415 -17.44 4.92 -3.52
CA VAL A 415 -18.88 4.86 -3.17
C VAL A 415 -19.02 5.07 -1.66
N ILE A 416 -18.29 4.29 -0.87
CA ILE A 416 -18.23 4.37 0.59
C ILE A 416 -16.85 3.88 1.05
N VAL A 417 -16.22 4.59 1.98
CA VAL A 417 -14.92 4.21 2.55
C VAL A 417 -15.03 4.26 4.07
N GLY A 418 -14.62 3.18 4.72
CA GLY A 418 -14.45 3.09 6.16
C GLY A 418 -12.97 3.15 6.55
N LEU A 419 -12.62 4.03 7.49
CA LEU A 419 -11.26 4.22 8.02
C LEU A 419 -11.17 3.57 9.42
N GLY A 420 -10.19 2.69 9.61
CA GLY A 420 -10.05 1.81 10.78
C GLY A 420 -8.98 2.21 11.79
#